data_AF-A0A7D9K5E5-F1
#
_entry.id   AF-A0A7D9K5E5-F1
#
_cell.length_a   1.000
_cell.length_b   1.000
_cell.length_c   1.000
_cell.angle_alpha   90.00
_cell.angle_beta   90.00
_cell.angle_gamma   90.00
#
_symmetry.space_group_name_H-M   'P 1'
#
loop_
_entity.id
_entity.type
_entity.pdbx_description
1 polymer ?
#
loop_
_entity_poly.entity_id
_entity_poly.type
_entity_poly.pdbx_seq_one_letter_code
_entity_poly.pdbx_strand_id
1 'polypeptide(L)'
;MEYKSFKRTLNSIIKKKIPIRCLTTDLHTTITAKMRTNYLNIVHQWYLSKWVTKKLSKKAKKRDCQELLPLIQSVSNHLWWCSVTCEQNADVLREKWLSLLHHITGKHSLRASKEFKL
;
A
#
# COMPACT_ATOMS: atom_id res chain seq x y z
N MET A 1 -21.35 3.31 -8.26
CA MET A 1 -22.13 2.31 -7.48
C MET A 1 -21.38 1.77 -6.27
N GLU A 2 -20.08 1.48 -6.36
CA GLU A 2 -19.29 0.87 -5.27
C GLU A 2 -19.36 1.63 -3.93
N TYR A 3 -19.25 2.96 -3.92
CA TYR A 3 -19.34 3.73 -2.67
C TYR A 3 -20.70 3.58 -1.97
N LYS A 4 -21.80 3.48 -2.72
CA LYS A 4 -23.15 3.35 -2.13
C LYS A 4 -23.27 2.02 -1.38
N SER A 5 -22.78 0.93 -1.99
CA SER A 5 -22.73 -0.39 -1.35
C SER A 5 -21.80 -0.39 -0.14
N PHE A 6 -20.59 0.17 -0.28
CA PHE A 6 -19.63 0.34 0.81
C PHE A 6 -20.24 1.08 2.02
N LYS A 7 -20.86 2.25 1.77
CA LYS A 7 -21.49 3.08 2.82
C LYS A 7 -22.61 2.31 3.54
N ARG A 8 -23.45 1.58 2.80
CA ARG A 8 -24.54 0.77 3.38
C ARG A 8 -23.98 -0.31 4.31
N THR A 9 -22.95 -1.04 3.87
CA THR A 9 -22.32 -2.09 4.68
C THR A 9 -21.65 -1.51 5.92
N LEU A 10 -20.87 -0.44 5.77
CA LEU A 10 -20.17 0.20 6.89
C LEU A 10 -21.16 0.73 7.94
N ASN A 11 -22.23 1.41 7.50
CA ASN A 11 -23.28 1.90 8.39
C ASN A 11 -24.03 0.77 9.11
N SER A 12 -24.21 -0.39 8.46
CA SER A 12 -24.82 -1.57 9.09
C SER A 12 -23.97 -2.10 10.24
N ILE A 13 -22.64 -2.13 10.07
CA ILE A 13 -21.68 -2.55 11.12
C ILE A 13 -21.70 -1.55 12.28
N ILE A 14 -21.68 -0.24 11.97
CA ILE A 14 -21.77 0.84 12.98
C ILE A 14 -23.08 0.73 13.76
N LYS A 15 -24.21 0.48 13.10
CA LYS A 15 -25.52 0.30 13.74
C LYS A 15 -25.55 -0.89 14.72
N LYS A 16 -24.80 -1.95 14.41
CA LYS A 16 -24.61 -3.12 15.30
C LYS A 16 -23.69 -2.84 16.48
N LYS A 17 -23.17 -1.62 16.64
CA LYS A 17 -22.23 -1.20 17.70
C LYS A 17 -20.95 -2.05 17.74
N ILE A 18 -20.53 -2.58 16.59
CA ILE A 18 -19.27 -3.31 16.47
C ILE A 18 -18.14 -2.26 16.38
N PRO A 19 -17.16 -2.26 17.30
CA PRO A 19 -16.07 -1.31 17.25
C PRO A 19 -15.17 -1.59 16.04
N ILE A 20 -14.97 -0.58 15.20
CA ILE A 20 -14.08 -0.66 14.03
C ILE A 20 -12.86 0.20 14.30
N ARG A 21 -11.74 -0.43 14.67
CA ARG A 21 -10.46 0.27 14.85
C ARG A 21 -9.77 0.60 13.53
N CYS A 22 -9.77 -0.36 12.60
CA CYS A 22 -9.13 -0.24 11.30
C CYS A 22 -10.03 -0.83 10.22
N LEU A 23 -10.02 -0.20 9.04
CA LEU A 23 -10.69 -0.70 7.85
C LEU A 23 -9.70 -0.69 6.69
N THR A 24 -9.57 -1.83 6.03
CA THR A 24 -8.72 -1.97 4.84
C THR A 24 -9.57 -2.08 3.58
N THR A 25 -9.33 -1.22 2.59
CA THR A 25 -10.01 -1.31 1.29
C THR A 25 -9.01 -1.32 0.12
N ASP A 26 -9.50 -1.69 -1.06
CA ASP A 26 -8.77 -1.42 -2.30
C ASP A 26 -8.60 0.10 -2.51
N LEU A 27 -7.60 0.50 -3.33
CA LEU A 27 -7.28 1.90 -3.66
C LEU A 27 -8.37 2.55 -4.54
N HIS A 28 -9.57 2.69 -4.00
CA HIS A 28 -10.68 3.40 -4.63
C HIS A 28 -10.70 4.85 -4.13
N THR A 29 -10.44 5.80 -5.03
CA THR A 29 -10.22 7.22 -4.69
C THR A 29 -11.43 7.82 -3.96
N THR A 30 -12.65 7.50 -4.38
CA THR A 30 -13.87 7.98 -3.72
C THR A 30 -14.03 7.43 -2.31
N ILE A 31 -13.69 6.16 -2.07
CA ILE A 31 -13.81 5.56 -0.74
C ILE A 31 -12.75 6.18 0.18
N THR A 32 -11.53 6.31 -0.31
CA THR A 32 -10.42 6.95 0.41
C THR A 32 -10.76 8.39 0.82
N ALA A 33 -11.27 9.19 -0.11
CA ALA A 33 -11.70 10.55 0.19
C ALA A 33 -12.82 10.58 1.23
N LYS A 34 -13.83 9.71 1.08
CA LYS A 34 -14.97 9.67 2.00
C LYS A 34 -14.62 9.13 3.39
N MET A 35 -13.68 8.19 3.51
CA MET A 35 -13.17 7.75 4.81
C MET A 35 -12.48 8.89 5.55
N ARG A 36 -11.62 9.65 4.84
CA ARG A 36 -10.94 10.82 5.41
C ARG A 36 -11.89 11.95 5.83
N THR A 37 -13.03 12.13 5.16
CA THR A 37 -13.95 13.23 5.49
C THR A 37 -15.08 12.82 6.44
N ASN A 38 -15.56 11.58 6.37
CA ASN A 38 -16.79 11.16 7.05
C ASN A 38 -16.57 10.19 8.22
N TYR A 39 -15.39 9.55 8.32
CA TYR A 39 -15.12 8.47 9.26
C TYR A 39 -13.75 8.63 9.92
N LEU A 40 -13.51 9.80 10.52
CA LEU A 40 -12.22 10.21 11.12
C LEU A 40 -11.74 9.30 12.27
N ASN A 41 -12.67 8.62 12.93
CA ASN A 41 -12.39 7.70 14.04
C ASN A 41 -11.98 6.29 13.57
N ILE A 42 -12.05 6.01 12.26
CA ILE A 42 -11.67 4.72 11.69
C ILE A 42 -10.33 4.91 10.97
N VAL A 43 -9.31 4.18 11.42
CA VAL A 43 -8.03 4.15 10.68
C VAL A 43 -8.28 3.47 9.34
N HIS A 44 -8.18 4.23 8.25
CA HIS A 44 -8.35 3.69 6.90
C HIS A 44 -6.99 3.32 6.32
N GLN A 45 -6.77 2.02 6.12
CA GLN A 45 -5.61 1.49 5.41
C GLN A 45 -6.00 1.06 4.01
N TRP A 46 -5.07 1.13 3.07
CA TRP A 46 -5.28 0.71 1.70
C TRP A 46 -4.24 -0.33 1.31
N TYR A 47 -4.66 -1.30 0.51
CA TYR A 47 -3.81 -2.43 0.14
C TYR A 47 -2.85 -2.07 -1.02
N LEU A 48 -1.77 -1.35 -0.69
CA LEU A 48 -0.78 -0.86 -1.65
C LEU A 48 -0.11 -1.98 -2.45
N SER A 49 0.21 -3.12 -1.82
CA SER A 49 0.85 -4.27 -2.47
C SER A 49 0.07 -4.74 -3.69
N LYS A 50 -1.25 -4.94 -3.57
CA LYS A 50 -2.09 -5.35 -4.71
C LYS A 50 -2.08 -4.35 -5.85
N TRP A 51 -2.06 -3.05 -5.55
CA TRP A 51 -1.96 -2.02 -6.59
C TRP A 51 -0.61 -2.07 -7.31
N VAL A 52 0.49 -2.20 -6.57
CA VAL A 52 1.85 -2.34 -7.13
C VAL A 52 1.94 -3.60 -7.99
N THR A 53 1.55 -4.76 -7.45
CA THR A 53 1.51 -6.04 -8.18
C THR A 53 0.71 -5.91 -9.47
N LYS A 54 -0.49 -5.32 -9.43
CA LYS A 54 -1.31 -5.11 -10.64
C LYS A 54 -0.60 -4.27 -11.70
N LYS A 55 0.10 -3.20 -11.29
CA LYS A 55 0.85 -2.33 -12.21
C LYS A 55 2.05 -3.05 -12.81
N LEU A 56 2.82 -3.76 -12.00
CA LEU A 56 3.97 -4.55 -12.45
C LEU A 56 3.53 -5.68 -13.37
N SER A 57 2.48 -6.43 -13.04
CA SER A 57 1.94 -7.50 -13.90
C SER A 57 1.48 -6.97 -15.25
N LYS A 58 0.85 -5.78 -15.29
CA LYS A 58 0.49 -5.14 -16.57
C LYS A 58 1.72 -4.78 -17.39
N LYS A 59 2.80 -4.31 -16.75
CA LYS A 59 4.05 -3.95 -17.43
C LYS A 59 4.81 -5.18 -17.91
N ALA A 60 4.84 -6.26 -17.11
CA ALA A 60 5.53 -7.50 -17.42
C ALA A 60 4.95 -8.25 -18.64
N LYS A 61 3.69 -7.96 -19.00
CA LYS A 61 3.04 -8.46 -20.23
C LYS A 61 3.50 -7.74 -21.51
N LYS A 62 4.26 -6.65 -21.42
CA LYS A 62 4.83 -5.99 -22.60
C LYS A 62 5.99 -6.83 -23.15
N ARG A 63 6.19 -6.75 -24.47
CA ARG A 63 7.39 -7.28 -25.13
C ARG A 63 8.63 -6.71 -24.43
N ASP A 64 9.63 -7.56 -24.23
CA ASP A 64 10.91 -7.25 -23.57
C ASP A 64 10.80 -6.89 -22.08
N CYS A 65 9.72 -7.27 -21.39
CA CYS A 65 9.51 -7.03 -19.95
C CYS A 65 9.18 -8.31 -19.16
N GLN A 66 9.29 -9.49 -19.76
CA GLN A 66 8.88 -10.76 -19.14
C GLN A 66 9.70 -11.11 -17.90
N GLU A 67 10.97 -10.67 -17.85
CA GLU A 67 11.87 -10.82 -16.70
C GLU A 67 11.33 -10.16 -15.43
N LEU A 68 10.38 -9.23 -15.55
CA LEU A 68 9.75 -8.61 -14.40
C LEU A 68 8.83 -9.59 -13.64
N LEU A 69 8.21 -10.58 -14.32
CA LEU A 69 7.25 -11.50 -13.73
C LEU A 69 7.76 -12.20 -12.44
N PRO A 70 8.93 -12.85 -12.43
CA PRO A 70 9.43 -13.50 -11.22
C PRO A 70 9.74 -12.52 -10.09
N LEU A 71 10.07 -11.26 -10.41
CA LEU A 71 10.39 -10.23 -9.41
C LEU A 71 9.15 -9.68 -8.68
N ILE A 72 7.96 -9.77 -9.28
CA ILE A 72 6.74 -9.15 -8.73
C ILE A 72 6.45 -9.63 -7.31
N GLN A 73 6.60 -10.93 -7.04
CA GLN A 73 6.36 -11.48 -5.71
C GLN A 73 7.36 -10.94 -4.70
N SER A 74 8.64 -10.86 -5.06
CA SER A 74 9.69 -10.30 -4.21
C SER A 74 9.42 -8.82 -3.89
N VAL A 75 9.03 -8.04 -4.90
CA VAL A 75 8.66 -6.62 -4.73
C VAL A 75 7.46 -6.47 -3.78
N SER A 76 6.44 -7.32 -3.92
CA SER A 76 5.27 -7.33 -3.02
C SER A 76 5.65 -7.70 -1.58
N ASN A 77 6.50 -8.71 -1.41
CA ASN A 77 6.97 -9.14 -0.09
C ASN A 77 7.82 -8.05 0.58
N HIS A 78 8.68 -7.37 -0.18
CA HIS A 78 9.48 -6.25 0.31
C HIS A 78 8.59 -5.11 0.83
N LEU A 79 7.56 -4.76 0.07
CA LEU A 79 6.62 -3.73 0.50
C LEU A 79 5.85 -4.11 1.78
N TRP A 80 5.45 -5.38 1.90
CA TRP A 80 4.86 -5.89 3.13
C TRP A 80 5.84 -5.77 4.31
N TRP A 81 7.09 -6.21 4.13
CA TRP A 81 8.14 -6.09 5.15
C TRP A 81 8.38 -4.63 5.55
N CYS A 82 8.40 -3.69 4.60
CA CYS A 82 8.48 -2.26 4.87
C CYS A 82 7.33 -1.81 5.78
N SER A 83 6.09 -2.23 5.50
CA SER A 83 4.92 -1.83 6.28
C SER A 83 4.89 -2.39 7.71
N VAL A 84 5.41 -3.60 7.91
CA VAL A 84 5.47 -4.23 9.23
C VAL A 84 6.59 -3.62 10.08
N THR A 85 7.71 -3.26 9.45
CA THR A 85 8.92 -2.82 10.16
C THR A 85 9.08 -1.29 10.21
N CYS A 86 8.12 -0.51 9.72
CA CYS A 86 8.22 0.95 9.75
C CYS A 86 7.72 1.57 11.06
N GLU A 87 7.23 0.78 12.02
CA GLU A 87 6.77 1.27 13.34
C GLU A 87 5.76 2.43 13.23
N GLN A 88 4.88 2.37 12.23
CA GLN A 88 3.91 3.43 11.90
C GLN A 88 4.52 4.78 11.47
N ASN A 89 5.85 4.83 11.25
CA ASN A 89 6.55 5.97 10.67
C ASN A 89 6.53 5.91 9.14
N ALA A 90 5.86 6.89 8.53
CA ALA A 90 5.71 6.97 7.07
C ALA A 90 7.04 7.24 6.34
N ASP A 91 7.97 7.97 6.95
CA ASP A 91 9.28 8.27 6.37
C ASP A 91 10.16 7.02 6.37
N VAL A 92 10.18 6.25 7.45
CA VAL A 92 10.88 4.95 7.51
C VAL A 92 10.33 3.98 6.46
N LEU A 93 9.00 3.90 6.32
CA LEU A 93 8.37 3.08 5.28
C LEU A 93 8.86 3.50 3.88
N ARG A 94 8.87 4.80 3.62
CA ARG A 94 9.30 5.37 2.33
C ARG A 94 10.77 5.06 2.06
N GLU A 95 11.65 5.25 3.02
CA GLU A 95 13.08 4.99 2.86
C GLU A 95 13.35 3.49 2.62
N LYS A 96 12.72 2.61 3.39
CA LYS A 96 12.78 1.14 3.17
C LYS A 96 12.23 0.73 1.81
N TRP A 97 11.16 1.38 1.34
CA TRP A 97 10.62 1.09 0.02
C TRP A 97 11.55 1.56 -1.11
N LEU A 98 12.12 2.76 -0.99
CA LEU A 98 13.05 3.32 -1.98
C LEU A 98 14.37 2.55 -2.05
N SER A 99 14.79 1.92 -0.96
CA SER A 99 16.00 1.10 -0.92
C SER A 99 15.96 -0.08 -1.90
N LEU A 100 14.77 -0.62 -2.21
CA LEU A 100 14.58 -1.66 -3.22
C LEU A 100 14.96 -1.19 -4.63
N LEU A 101 14.53 0.02 -5.02
CA LEU A 101 14.87 0.58 -6.34
C LEU A 101 16.37 0.77 -6.49
N HIS A 102 17.01 1.20 -5.42
CA HIS A 102 18.45 1.36 -5.33
C HIS A 102 19.20 0.03 -5.46
N HIS A 103 18.76 -1.00 -4.74
CA HIS A 103 19.29 -2.35 -4.87
C HIS A 103 19.15 -2.88 -6.31
N ILE A 104 17.96 -2.76 -6.92
CA ILE A 104 17.71 -3.22 -8.30
C ILE A 104 18.57 -2.46 -9.32
N THR A 105 18.87 -1.19 -9.08
CA THR A 105 19.67 -0.34 -10.00
C THR A 105 21.17 -0.33 -9.68
N GLY A 106 21.63 -1.15 -8.73
CA GLY A 106 23.04 -1.21 -8.31
C GLY A 106 23.54 0.07 -7.63
N LYS A 107 22.65 0.94 -7.16
CA LYS A 107 22.98 2.20 -6.48
C LYS A 107 22.90 2.01 -4.97
N HIS A 108 24.00 1.69 -4.31
CA HIS A 108 24.01 1.41 -2.87
C HIS A 108 24.16 2.64 -1.96
N SER A 109 24.16 3.86 -2.52
CA SER A 109 24.33 5.10 -1.75
C SER A 109 23.01 5.85 -1.55
N LEU A 110 22.45 5.78 -0.33
CA LEU A 110 21.28 6.57 0.06
C LEU A 110 21.74 7.93 0.61
N ARG A 111 22.06 8.89 -0.27
CA ARG A 111 22.57 10.24 0.10
C ARG A 111 21.63 11.08 0.99
N ALA A 112 20.38 10.67 1.15
CA ALA A 112 19.33 11.45 1.83
C ALA A 112 18.57 10.67 2.92
N SER A 113 19.02 9.47 3.28
CA SER A 113 18.36 8.72 4.36
C SER A 113 18.63 9.35 5.70
N LYS A 114 17.57 9.67 6.45
CA LYS A 114 17.70 10.16 7.82
C LYS A 114 17.46 9.03 8.82
N GLU A 115 16.59 8.07 8.49
CA GLU A 115 16.08 7.08 9.46
C GLU A 115 16.50 5.64 9.14
N PHE A 116 16.71 5.27 7.87
CA PHE A 116 17.00 3.89 7.45
C PHE A 116 18.38 3.75 6.77
N LYS A 117 19.30 3.00 7.38
CA LYS A 117 20.59 2.66 6.75
C LYS A 117 20.50 1.27 6.12
N LEU A 118 20.97 1.19 4.87
CA LEU A 118 21.11 -0.07 4.10
C LEU A 118 22.25 -0.92 4.64
#